data_AF-A0A7C9MP16-F1
#
_entry.id   AF-A0A7C9MP16-F1
#
_cell.length_a   1.000
_cell.length_b   1.000
_cell.length_c   1.000
_cell.angle_alpha   90.00
_cell.angle_beta   90.00
_cell.angle_gamma   90.00
#
_symmetry.space_group_name_H-M   'P 1'
#
loop_
_entity.id
_entity.type
_entity.pdbx_description
1 polymer ?
#
loop_
_entity_poly.entity_id
_entity_poly.type
_entity_poly.pdbx_seq_one_letter_code
_entity_poly.pdbx_strand_id
1 'polypeptide(L)'
;MPTLYELDSNYQRVLSLIGEVDDPKMLDDTLEAIAGGIEGKGANYAVVIKETNSTLAKYDAEIKRLQAERKRIANNQKYMKQFLLNSMNLANIKKIESVRGSVRIQKNPVKLMVNDESLLPDKFFTIHEVKELNKSQLKDALKNGLEVNGAHLEQGESLRIS
;
A
#
# COMPACT_ATOMS: atom_id res chain seq x y z
N MET A 1 22.77 31.52 -23.19
CA MET A 1 23.23 30.40 -22.34
C MET A 1 22.80 30.73 -20.93
N PRO A 2 21.98 29.91 -20.27
CA PRO A 2 21.62 30.12 -18.86
C PRO A 2 22.88 30.01 -18.01
N THR A 3 23.01 30.87 -16.99
CA THR A 3 24.12 30.79 -16.04
C THR A 3 23.89 29.63 -15.08
N LEU A 4 24.97 29.01 -14.59
CA LEU A 4 24.90 27.84 -13.68
C LEU A 4 24.02 28.09 -12.44
N TYR A 5 23.98 29.35 -11.98
CA TYR A 5 23.17 29.79 -10.85
C TYR A 5 21.65 29.79 -11.15
N GLU A 6 21.26 30.15 -12.38
CA GLU A 6 19.86 30.09 -12.81
C GLU A 6 19.38 28.64 -12.95
N LEU A 7 20.26 27.74 -13.37
CA LEU A 7 19.94 26.31 -13.49
C LEU A 7 19.72 25.67 -12.11
N ASP A 8 20.58 25.96 -11.13
CA ASP A 8 20.46 25.48 -9.75
C ASP A 8 19.22 26.05 -9.04
N SER A 9 18.94 27.34 -9.22
CA SER A 9 17.74 27.98 -8.67
C SER A 9 16.44 27.40 -9.23
N ASN A 10 16.39 27.10 -10.53
CA ASN A 10 15.21 26.50 -11.13
C ASN A 10 15.04 25.03 -10.72
N TYR A 11 16.14 24.32 -10.50
CA TYR A 11 16.12 22.94 -10.03
C TYR A 11 15.56 22.83 -8.60
N GLN A 12 15.97 23.73 -7.70
CA GLN A 12 15.38 23.80 -6.35
C GLN A 12 13.88 24.13 -6.38
N ARG A 13 13.44 24.95 -7.34
CA ARG A 13 12.03 25.27 -7.54
C ARG A 13 11.20 24.03 -7.95
N VAL A 14 11.72 23.21 -8.86
CA VAL A 14 11.08 21.93 -9.24
C VAL A 14 10.97 20.97 -8.05
N LEU A 15 12.05 20.79 -7.28
CA LEU A 15 12.02 19.93 -6.09
C LEU A 15 11.01 20.40 -5.05
N SER A 16 10.84 21.72 -4.92
CA SER A 16 9.86 22.31 -4.01
C SER A 16 8.43 22.08 -4.52
N LEU A 17 8.20 22.23 -5.83
CA LEU A 17 6.89 21.98 -6.44
C LEU A 17 6.42 20.52 -6.33
N ILE A 18 7.33 19.55 -6.39
CA ILE A 18 6.98 18.12 -6.26
C ILE A 18 6.38 17.79 -4.89
N GLY A 19 6.75 18.54 -3.85
CA GLY A 19 6.17 18.37 -2.52
C GLY A 19 4.80 19.04 -2.34
N GLU A 20 4.44 19.98 -3.22
CA GLU A 20 3.26 20.85 -3.06
C GLU A 20 2.15 20.60 -4.09
N VAL A 21 2.47 20.03 -5.25
CA VAL A 21 1.54 19.91 -6.38
C VAL A 21 1.37 18.45 -6.80
N ASP A 22 0.13 17.96 -6.71
CA ASP A 22 -0.26 16.60 -7.15
C ASP A 22 -0.49 16.49 -8.68
N ASP A 23 -0.37 17.60 -9.43
CA ASP A 23 -0.62 17.66 -10.87
C ASP A 23 0.68 17.50 -11.70
N PRO A 24 0.83 16.40 -12.46
CA PRO A 24 1.98 16.16 -13.32
C PRO A 24 2.22 17.23 -14.40
N LYS A 25 1.17 17.96 -14.83
CA LYS A 25 1.30 18.95 -15.92
C LYS A 25 2.05 20.21 -15.51
N MET A 26 1.82 20.68 -14.28
CA MET A 26 2.52 21.85 -13.72
C MET A 26 4.01 21.57 -13.51
N LEU A 27 4.34 20.31 -13.24
CA LEU A 27 5.72 19.85 -13.10
C LEU A 27 6.43 19.83 -14.46
N ASP A 28 5.73 19.38 -15.52
CA ASP A 28 6.27 19.32 -16.88
C ASP A 28 6.55 20.72 -17.42
N ASP A 29 5.61 21.67 -17.30
CA ASP A 29 5.79 23.06 -17.75
C ASP A 29 7.02 23.74 -17.10
N THR A 30 7.28 23.44 -15.83
CA THR A 30 8.45 23.98 -15.10
C THR A 30 9.75 23.30 -15.53
N LEU A 31 9.73 21.99 -15.79
CA LEU A 31 10.89 21.22 -16.24
C LEU A 31 11.25 21.50 -17.69
N GLU A 32 10.26 21.79 -18.54
CA GLU A 32 10.47 22.23 -19.92
C GLU A 32 11.16 23.60 -19.99
N ALA A 33 10.83 24.52 -19.09
CA ALA A 33 11.44 25.84 -19.03
C ALA A 33 12.94 25.82 -18.68
N ILE A 34 13.43 24.74 -18.07
CA ILE A 34 14.81 24.59 -17.59
C ILE A 34 15.72 23.96 -18.66
N ALA A 35 15.15 23.18 -19.57
CA ALA A 35 15.91 22.24 -20.37
C ALA A 35 15.97 22.60 -21.85
N GLY A 36 17.17 22.89 -22.35
CA GLY A 36 17.47 22.71 -23.77
C GLY A 36 17.61 21.22 -24.09
N GLY A 37 17.13 20.78 -25.26
CA GLY A 37 17.32 19.42 -25.81
C GLY A 37 16.73 18.26 -24.97
N ILE A 38 16.44 17.13 -25.63
CA ILE A 38 15.88 15.94 -24.98
C ILE A 38 16.88 15.30 -23.98
N GLU A 39 18.17 15.35 -24.27
CA GLU A 39 19.23 14.77 -23.41
C GLU A 39 19.38 15.52 -22.07
N GLY A 40 19.26 16.85 -22.08
CA GLY A 40 19.28 17.68 -20.87
C GLY A 40 18.04 17.47 -20.01
N LYS A 41 16.86 17.28 -20.64
CA LYS A 41 15.63 16.89 -19.94
C LYS A 41 15.83 15.57 -19.19
N GLY A 42 16.31 14.53 -19.87
CA GLY A 42 16.51 13.20 -19.27
C GLY A 42 17.46 13.21 -18.05
N ALA A 43 18.58 13.94 -18.15
CA ALA A 43 19.51 14.08 -17.03
C ALA A 43 18.88 14.79 -15.82
N ASN A 44 18.13 15.86 -16.05
CA ASN A 44 17.48 16.61 -14.97
C ASN A 44 16.38 15.79 -14.27
N TYR A 45 15.53 15.10 -15.05
CA TYR A 45 14.51 14.19 -14.51
C TYR A 45 15.15 13.06 -13.69
N ALA A 46 16.30 12.52 -14.12
CA ALA A 46 17.00 11.47 -13.39
C ALA A 46 17.49 11.92 -12.01
N VAL A 47 18.04 13.13 -11.89
CA VAL A 47 18.46 13.67 -10.58
C VAL A 47 17.25 13.89 -9.69
N VAL A 48 16.15 14.43 -10.23
CA VAL A 48 14.92 14.69 -9.46
C VAL A 48 14.34 13.38 -8.92
N ILE A 49 14.21 12.38 -9.78
CA ILE A 49 13.69 11.04 -9.42
C ILE A 49 14.58 10.37 -8.37
N LYS A 50 15.89 10.54 -8.46
CA LYS A 50 16.82 9.97 -7.46
C LYS A 50 16.64 10.61 -6.09
N GLU A 51 16.48 11.93 -6.03
CA GLU A 51 16.28 12.64 -4.77
C GLU A 51 14.91 12.35 -4.15
N THR A 52 13.86 12.30 -4.97
CA THR A 52 12.50 11.96 -4.50
C THR A 52 12.41 10.51 -4.06
N ASN A 53 13.10 9.56 -4.71
CA ASN A 53 13.18 8.17 -4.26
C ASN A 53 13.83 8.03 -2.88
N SER A 54 14.90 8.79 -2.60
CA SER A 54 15.52 8.85 -1.27
C SER A 54 14.52 9.35 -0.21
N THR A 55 13.72 10.36 -0.56
CA THR A 55 12.67 10.90 0.31
C THR A 55 11.53 9.91 0.55
N LEU A 56 11.07 9.22 -0.50
CA LEU A 56 10.05 8.16 -0.40
C LEU A 56 10.52 7.02 0.52
N ALA A 57 11.78 6.58 0.38
CA ALA A 57 12.35 5.55 1.24
C ALA A 57 12.37 5.96 2.74
N LYS A 58 12.62 7.24 3.03
CA LYS A 58 12.53 7.77 4.41
C LYS A 58 11.09 7.72 4.93
N TYR A 59 10.11 8.10 4.12
CA TYR A 59 8.70 8.02 4.50
C TYR A 59 8.24 6.59 4.75
N ASP A 60 8.62 5.64 3.89
CA ASP A 60 8.28 4.23 4.06
C ASP A 60 8.86 3.65 5.36
N ALA A 61 10.11 4.01 5.69
CA ALA A 61 10.74 3.60 6.95
C ALA A 61 9.96 4.14 8.17
N GLU A 62 9.53 5.41 8.11
CA GLU A 62 8.77 6.04 9.19
C GLU A 62 7.36 5.46 9.33
N ILE A 63 6.66 5.23 8.22
CA ILE A 63 5.35 4.55 8.21
C ILE A 63 5.48 3.16 8.84
N LYS A 64 6.50 2.40 8.46
CA LYS A 64 6.75 1.06 9.04
C LYS A 64 6.98 1.13 10.54
N ARG A 65 7.75 2.12 11.02
CA ARG A 65 7.99 2.36 12.46
C ARG A 65 6.68 2.65 13.20
N LEU A 66 5.88 3.60 12.70
CA LEU A 66 4.61 4.00 13.30
C LEU A 66 3.58 2.87 13.30
N GLN A 67 3.52 2.08 12.23
CA GLN A 67 2.66 0.89 12.17
C GLN A 67 3.07 -0.16 13.19
N ALA A 68 4.38 -0.40 13.38
CA ALA A 68 4.88 -1.33 14.39
C ALA A 68 4.54 -0.85 15.82
N GLU A 69 4.68 0.45 16.09
CA GLU A 69 4.31 1.05 17.36
C GLU A 69 2.81 0.95 17.64
N ARG A 70 1.96 1.32 16.67
CA ARG A 70 0.51 1.14 16.74
C ARG A 70 0.15 -0.31 17.07
N LYS A 71 0.78 -1.28 16.39
CA LYS A 71 0.56 -2.70 16.64
C LYS A 71 0.94 -3.11 18.06
N ARG A 72 2.07 -2.62 18.59
CA ARG A 72 2.51 -2.87 19.96
C ARG A 72 1.50 -2.36 20.98
N ILE A 73 1.03 -1.12 20.83
CA ILE A 73 0.04 -0.51 21.73
C ILE A 73 -1.29 -1.27 21.66
N ALA A 74 -1.76 -1.63 20.45
CA ALA A 74 -2.98 -2.41 20.28
C ALA A 74 -2.90 -3.80 20.94
N ASN A 75 -1.75 -4.48 20.82
CA ASN A 75 -1.52 -5.77 21.47
C ASN A 75 -1.51 -5.64 23.01
N ASN A 76 -0.85 -4.62 23.56
CA ASN A 76 -0.85 -4.36 24.99
C ASN A 76 -2.27 -4.07 25.50
N GLN A 77 -3.06 -3.27 24.78
CA GLN A 77 -4.45 -3.02 25.14
C GLN A 77 -5.29 -4.33 25.12
N LYS A 78 -5.09 -5.19 24.11
CA LYS A 78 -5.76 -6.49 24.04
C LYS A 78 -5.36 -7.39 25.22
N TYR A 79 -4.07 -7.44 25.56
CA TYR A 79 -3.58 -8.19 26.71
C TYR A 79 -4.20 -7.68 28.02
N MET A 80 -4.24 -6.37 28.24
CA MET A 80 -4.87 -5.77 29.42
C MET A 80 -6.36 -6.13 29.53
N LYS A 81 -7.10 -6.07 28.41
CA LYS A 81 -8.51 -6.48 28.37
C LYS A 81 -8.68 -7.96 28.71
N GLN A 82 -7.84 -8.84 28.16
CA GLN A 82 -7.89 -10.27 28.44
C GLN A 82 -7.52 -10.59 29.89
N PHE A 83 -6.49 -9.94 30.42
CA PHE A 83 -6.07 -10.08 31.80
C PHE A 83 -7.17 -9.65 32.77
N LEU A 84 -7.83 -8.51 32.49
CA LEU A 84 -8.95 -8.03 33.28
C LEU A 84 -10.14 -9.00 33.20
N LEU A 85 -10.48 -9.51 32.01
CA LEU A 85 -11.53 -10.52 31.84
C LEU A 85 -11.23 -11.79 32.66
N ASN A 86 -9.99 -12.30 32.59
CA ASN A 86 -9.57 -13.48 33.36
C ASN A 86 -9.66 -13.21 34.87
N SER A 87 -9.18 -12.05 35.33
CA SER A 87 -9.23 -11.66 36.75
C SER A 87 -10.66 -11.51 37.26
N MET A 88 -11.55 -10.88 36.47
CA MET A 88 -12.96 -10.75 36.79
C MET A 88 -13.67 -12.12 36.86
N ASN A 89 -13.33 -13.05 35.95
CA ASN A 89 -13.84 -14.42 35.98
C ASN A 89 -13.36 -15.20 37.22
N LEU A 90 -12.07 -15.12 37.56
CA LEU A 90 -11.51 -15.77 38.76
C LEU A 90 -12.14 -15.25 40.06
N ALA A 91 -12.40 -13.95 40.12
CA ALA A 91 -13.04 -13.31 41.26
C ALA A 91 -14.57 -13.46 41.28
N ASN A 92 -15.18 -14.10 40.27
CA ASN A 92 -16.63 -14.17 40.06
C ASN A 92 -17.34 -12.78 40.00
N ILE A 93 -16.61 -11.73 39.61
CA ILE A 93 -17.14 -10.37 39.49
C ILE A 93 -17.63 -10.14 38.05
N LYS A 94 -18.94 -9.96 37.86
CA LYS A 94 -19.52 -9.73 36.52
C LYS A 94 -19.50 -8.26 36.09
N LYS A 95 -19.44 -7.33 37.04
CA LYS A 95 -19.51 -5.88 36.80
C LYS A 95 -18.67 -5.13 37.82
N ILE A 96 -17.88 -4.17 37.34
CA ILE A 96 -17.13 -3.21 38.14
C ILE A 96 -17.67 -1.82 37.76
N GLU A 97 -18.19 -1.09 38.74
CA GLU A 97 -18.52 0.32 38.57
C GLU A 97 -17.43 1.18 39.20
N SER A 98 -16.98 2.21 38.50
CA SER A 98 -16.02 3.17 39.01
C SER A 98 -16.40 4.58 38.55
N VAL A 99 -15.89 5.59 39.25
CA VAL A 99 -16.08 7.02 38.91
C VAL A 99 -15.59 7.34 37.48
N ARG A 100 -14.66 6.54 36.93
CA ARG A 100 -14.06 6.74 35.61
C ARG A 100 -14.66 5.84 34.53
N GLY A 101 -15.68 5.03 34.84
CA GLY A 101 -16.39 4.17 33.90
C GLY A 101 -16.81 2.83 34.49
N SER A 102 -17.76 2.16 33.84
CA SER A 102 -18.23 0.82 34.19
C SER A 102 -17.68 -0.25 33.25
N VAL A 103 -17.13 -1.33 33.81
CA VAL A 103 -16.68 -2.52 33.05
C VAL A 103 -17.61 -3.68 33.37
N ARG A 104 -18.18 -4.32 32.34
CA ARG A 104 -19.04 -5.50 32.50
C ARG A 104 -18.60 -6.61 31.57
N ILE A 105 -18.73 -7.85 32.03
CA ILE A 105 -18.58 -9.02 31.16
C ILE A 105 -19.89 -9.18 30.37
N GLN A 106 -19.78 -9.13 29.04
CA GLN A 106 -20.88 -9.39 28.12
C GLN A 106 -20.56 -10.64 27.30
N LYS A 107 -21.57 -11.48 27.07
CA LYS A 107 -21.43 -12.61 26.14
C LYS A 107 -21.36 -12.06 24.72
N ASN A 108 -20.33 -12.46 23.98
CA ASN A 108 -20.23 -12.18 22.55
C ASN A 108 -21.34 -12.94 21.80
N PRO A 109 -21.76 -12.46 20.61
CA PRO A 109 -22.65 -13.23 19.75
C PRO A 109 -22.06 -14.60 19.46
N VAL A 110 -22.94 -15.60 19.28
CA VAL A 110 -22.53 -16.98 19.04
C VAL A 110 -21.70 -17.02 17.77
N LYS A 111 -20.43 -17.43 17.91
CA LYS A 111 -19.54 -17.64 16.77
C LYS A 111 -19.78 -19.05 16.24
N LEU A 112 -20.14 -19.17 14.97
CA LEU A 112 -20.12 -20.46 14.27
C LEU A 112 -18.65 -20.88 14.16
N MET A 113 -18.30 -21.99 14.81
CA MET A 113 -17.02 -22.67 14.59
C MET A 113 -17.32 -23.92 13.76
N VAL A 114 -16.80 -23.94 12.55
CA VAL A 114 -16.79 -25.13 11.70
C VAL A 114 -15.47 -25.84 11.98
N ASN A 115 -15.52 -27.05 12.54
CA ASN A 115 -14.32 -27.83 12.84
C ASN A 115 -13.84 -28.60 11.60
N ASP A 116 -14.79 -29.08 10.79
CA ASP A 116 -14.54 -29.81 9.56
C ASP A 116 -15.65 -29.46 8.55
N GLU A 117 -15.24 -28.84 7.45
CA GLU A 117 -16.14 -28.47 6.36
C GLU A 117 -16.62 -29.69 5.58
N SER A 118 -15.85 -30.79 5.52
CA SER A 118 -16.22 -32.00 4.78
C SER A 118 -17.35 -32.81 5.42
N LEU A 119 -17.63 -32.56 6.70
CA LEU A 119 -18.77 -33.16 7.41
C LEU A 119 -20.05 -32.31 7.30
N LEU A 120 -19.97 -31.11 6.74
CA LEU A 120 -21.11 -30.24 6.59
C LEU A 120 -21.92 -30.61 5.34
N PRO A 121 -23.27 -30.60 5.41
CA PRO A 121 -24.10 -30.83 4.24
C PRO A 121 -23.80 -29.81 3.12
N ASP A 122 -23.80 -30.28 1.87
CA ASP A 122 -23.62 -29.47 0.65
C ASP A 122 -24.56 -28.26 0.56
N LYS A 123 -25.68 -28.29 1.29
CA LYS A 123 -26.64 -27.19 1.41
C LYS A 123 -26.05 -25.88 1.98
N PHE A 124 -24.91 -25.94 2.67
CA PHE A 124 -24.24 -24.77 3.23
C PHE A 124 -23.08 -24.27 2.35
N PHE A 125 -22.72 -25.00 1.30
CA PHE A 125 -21.66 -24.61 0.38
C PHE A 125 -22.24 -23.96 -0.87
N THR A 126 -21.71 -22.78 -1.20
CA THR A 126 -21.92 -22.17 -2.51
C THR A 126 -20.69 -22.50 -3.35
N ILE A 127 -20.85 -23.38 -4.34
CA ILE A 127 -19.76 -23.75 -5.25
C ILE A 127 -19.58 -22.62 -6.27
N HIS A 128 -18.48 -21.90 -6.16
CA HIS A 128 -18.04 -20.96 -7.18
C HIS A 128 -17.07 -21.70 -8.12
N GLU A 129 -17.50 -22.05 -9.34
CA GLU A 129 -16.57 -22.44 -10.39
C GLU A 129 -15.78 -21.20 -10.82
N VAL A 130 -14.60 -21.01 -10.22
CA VAL A 130 -13.72 -19.91 -10.58
C VAL A 130 -13.01 -20.28 -11.89
N LYS A 131 -13.51 -19.74 -13.01
CA LYS A 131 -12.81 -19.77 -14.29
C LYS A 131 -11.69 -18.73 -14.27
N GLU A 132 -10.56 -19.08 -13.66
CA GLU A 132 -9.37 -18.23 -13.64
C GLU A 132 -8.66 -18.29 -15.00
N LEU A 133 -8.57 -17.14 -15.66
CA LEU A 133 -7.78 -17.01 -16.88
C LEU A 133 -6.29 -17.05 -16.52
N ASN A 134 -5.60 -18.12 -16.88
CA ASN A 134 -4.15 -18.20 -16.76
C ASN A 134 -3.48 -17.34 -17.84
N LYS A 135 -3.29 -16.06 -17.54
CA LYS A 135 -2.67 -15.08 -18.45
C LYS A 135 -1.23 -15.44 -18.83
N SER A 136 -0.51 -16.21 -17.99
CA SER A 136 0.86 -16.64 -18.31
C SER A 136 0.84 -17.68 -19.43
N GLN A 137 0.04 -18.73 -19.27
CA GLN A 137 -0.11 -19.76 -20.31
C GLN A 137 -0.68 -19.15 -21.60
N LEU A 138 -1.61 -18.20 -21.50
CA LEU A 138 -2.14 -17.49 -22.66
C LEU A 138 -1.06 -16.65 -23.35
N LYS A 139 -0.22 -15.94 -22.58
CA LYS A 139 0.91 -15.15 -23.10
C LYS A 139 1.95 -16.04 -23.78
N ASP A 140 2.27 -17.20 -23.20
CA ASP A 140 3.22 -18.15 -23.77
C ASP A 140 2.65 -18.83 -25.02
N ALA A 141 1.36 -19.17 -25.03
CA ALA A 141 0.67 -19.70 -26.21
C ALA A 141 0.64 -18.68 -27.36
N LEU A 142 0.32 -17.41 -27.07
CA LEU A 142 0.37 -16.32 -28.06
C LEU A 142 1.79 -16.08 -28.60
N LYS A 143 2.82 -16.19 -27.75
CA LYS A 143 4.23 -16.11 -28.18
C LYS A 143 4.66 -17.28 -29.07
N ASN A 144 4.10 -18.47 -28.83
CA ASN A 144 4.39 -19.69 -29.60
C ASN A 144 3.57 -19.79 -30.90
N GLY A 145 2.87 -18.73 -31.30
CA GLY A 145 2.14 -18.65 -32.58
C GLY A 145 0.70 -19.17 -32.52
N LEU A 146 0.13 -19.40 -31.33
CA LEU A 146 -1.28 -19.72 -31.20
C LEU A 146 -2.11 -18.42 -31.30
N GLU A 147 -2.84 -18.24 -32.41
CA GLU A 147 -3.79 -17.14 -32.53
C GLU A 147 -5.02 -17.42 -31.65
N VAL A 148 -5.23 -16.60 -30.62
CA VAL A 148 -6.40 -16.68 -29.75
C VAL A 148 -7.30 -15.47 -30.02
N ASN A 149 -8.47 -15.72 -30.59
CA ASN A 149 -9.51 -14.69 -30.74
C ASN A 149 -9.87 -14.13 -29.36
N GLY A 150 -9.50 -12.86 -29.12
CA GLY A 150 -9.72 -12.16 -27.85
C GLY A 150 -8.47 -11.79 -27.05
N ALA A 151 -7.26 -12.12 -27.51
CA ALA A 151 -6.02 -11.70 -26.85
C ALA A 151 -4.94 -11.27 -27.86
N HIS A 152 -4.29 -10.13 -27.61
CA HIS A 152 -3.18 -9.61 -28.41
C HIS A 152 -2.00 -9.26 -27.49
N LEU A 153 -0.78 -9.27 -28.04
CA LEU A 153 0.42 -8.85 -27.34
C LEU A 153 0.74 -7.40 -27.69
N GLU A 154 0.76 -6.53 -26.68
CA GLU A 154 1.22 -5.15 -26.78
C GLU A 154 2.52 -4.99 -25.96
N GLN A 155 3.51 -4.29 -26.53
CA GLN A 155 4.76 -3.96 -25.85
C GLN A 155 4.87 -2.44 -25.74
N GLY A 156 4.80 -1.92 -24.51
CA GLY A 156 5.13 -0.53 -24.20
C GLY A 156 6.60 -0.36 -23.85
N GLU A 157 7.13 0.84 -24.03
CA GLU A 157 8.47 1.24 -23.60
C GLU A 157 8.39 1.97 -22.25
N SER A 158 9.30 1.67 -21.33
CA SER A 158 9.42 2.35 -20.03
C SER A 158 10.87 2.73 -19.78
N LEU A 159 11.10 3.95 -19.29
CA LEU A 159 12.43 4.48 -19.04
C LEU A 159 13.00 3.86 -17.75
N ARG A 160 14.16 3.22 -17.84
CA ARG A 160 14.86 2.67 -16.67
C ARG A 160 16.02 3.58 -16.29
N ILE A 161 15.95 4.16 -15.09
CA ILE A 161 17.01 5.01 -14.52
C ILE A 161 17.76 4.14 -13.50
N SER A 162 19.02 3.81 -13.81
CA SER A 162 19.95 3.07 -12.94
C SER A 162 21.00 3.99 -12.35
#